data_AF-A0A960VZP7-F1
#
_entry.id   AF-A0A960VZP7-F1
#
_cell.length_a   1.000
_cell.length_b   1.000
_cell.length_c   1.000
_cell.angle_alpha   90.00
_cell.angle_beta   90.00
_cell.angle_gamma   90.00
#
_symmetry.space_group_name_H-M   'P 1'
#
loop_
_entity.id
_entity.type
_entity.pdbx_description
1 polymer ?
#
loop_
_entity_poly.entity_id
_entity_poly.type
_entity_poly.pdbx_seq_one_letter_code
_entity_poly.pdbx_strand_id
1 'polypeptide(L)'
;MLFIQVFTILISFFTLLSCRTITNITDSLTKSKQNQKLHLVIDAGSSGTRFCLYEITKNTSNACIAKSLENDYSTCKQIPAENGIAELGSQKGLDVIQNGFDDLNSSNPTYRDQIVQATFIGTGGFRKYPENKYKPILESIDNYFKKEKIPSTTKVITGDEEAEYAWYSAKQIASSTNHGILEIGGATIQIAYKNSPVEESLIKFSEKLGSNVSFDKLSVVGVFNRFCEQPVVSYKDDLFSDCKKFVYNNIFSRSDMKSFVQNNPIPKDTRVYGMGASWFATFNLAKSDKLTIEEIHKIGHEFCGMDQQDIESEYNIPSKYAERVCYTFSYQTALMETLNIAVIYNGKGESYTKGVAISKEFVRFCGKEL
;
A
#
# COMPACT_ATOMS: atom_id res chain seq x y z
N MET A 1 16.77 48.14 57.93
CA MET A 1 15.57 48.77 57.31
C MET A 1 15.98 49.29 55.94
N LEU A 2 15.12 49.14 54.92
CA LEU A 2 15.21 49.68 53.55
C LEU A 2 15.83 48.89 52.37
N PHE A 3 16.05 47.57 52.45
CA PHE A 3 16.49 46.81 51.26
C PHE A 3 15.72 45.52 50.92
N ILE A 4 14.74 45.10 51.73
CA ILE A 4 14.07 43.79 51.54
C ILE A 4 12.63 43.92 50.99
N GLN A 5 12.03 45.11 50.94
CA GLN A 5 10.63 45.27 50.51
C GLN A 5 10.41 45.53 49.01
N VAL A 6 11.47 45.76 48.22
CA VAL A 6 11.32 46.05 46.77
C VAL A 6 11.33 44.76 45.92
N PHE A 7 11.90 43.66 46.41
CA PHE A 7 12.03 42.42 45.62
C PHE A 7 10.77 41.55 45.57
N THR A 8 9.84 41.68 46.53
CA THR A 8 8.63 40.85 46.59
C THR A 8 7.52 41.34 45.67
N ILE A 9 7.55 42.61 45.23
CA ILE A 9 6.50 43.17 44.36
C ILE A 9 6.77 42.88 42.87
N LEU A 10 8.03 42.71 42.45
CA LEU A 10 8.36 42.40 41.05
C LEU A 10 8.09 40.93 40.65
N ILE A 11 8.16 39.98 41.59
CA ILE A 11 7.92 38.55 41.30
C ILE A 11 6.43 38.25 41.10
N SER A 12 5.54 38.99 41.78
CA SER A 12 4.08 38.80 41.67
C SER A 12 3.48 39.39 40.38
N PHE A 13 4.20 40.27 39.66
CA PHE A 13 3.75 40.79 38.37
C PHE A 13 4.14 39.89 37.19
N PHE A 14 5.20 39.08 37.32
CA PHE A 14 5.64 38.16 36.26
C PHE A 14 4.87 36.83 36.24
N THR A 15 4.30 36.39 37.37
CA THR A 15 3.47 35.17 37.42
C THR A 15 2.06 35.35 36.90
N LEU A 16 1.53 36.59 36.89
CA LEU A 16 0.20 36.89 36.33
C LEU A 16 0.22 37.18 34.82
N LEU A 17 1.37 37.54 34.24
CA LEU A 17 1.49 37.69 32.78
C LEU A 17 1.80 36.38 32.04
N SER A 18 2.44 35.40 32.67
CA SER A 18 2.75 34.10 32.02
C SER A 18 1.56 33.15 31.95
N CYS A 19 0.55 33.30 32.81
CA CYS A 19 -0.66 32.46 32.77
C CYS A 19 -1.64 32.84 31.64
N ARG A 20 -1.59 34.08 31.10
CA ARG A 20 -2.49 34.49 30.00
C ARG A 20 -1.97 34.13 28.61
N THR A 21 -0.69 33.87 28.45
CA THR A 21 -0.13 33.48 27.14
C THR A 21 -0.26 31.98 26.87
N ILE A 22 -0.30 31.15 27.92
CA ILE A 22 -0.38 29.69 27.77
C ILE A 22 -1.80 29.23 27.36
N THR A 23 -2.87 29.90 27.81
CA THR A 23 -4.25 29.50 27.45
C THR A 23 -4.58 29.69 25.97
N ASN A 24 -3.99 30.69 25.31
CA ASN A 24 -4.27 30.96 23.89
C ASN A 24 -3.56 29.98 22.94
N ILE A 25 -2.45 29.36 23.35
CA ILE A 25 -1.72 28.40 22.50
C ILE A 25 -2.41 27.03 22.52
N THR A 26 -2.96 26.60 23.66
CA THR A 26 -3.70 25.34 23.76
C THR A 26 -5.01 25.38 22.97
N ASP A 27 -5.75 26.49 22.98
CA ASP A 27 -7.00 26.62 22.22
C ASP A 27 -6.80 26.62 20.70
N SER A 28 -5.66 27.14 20.23
CA SER A 28 -5.28 27.10 18.81
C SER A 28 -5.02 25.67 18.32
N LEU A 29 -4.35 24.85 19.14
CA LEU A 29 -4.02 23.47 18.80
C LEU A 29 -5.24 22.53 18.85
N THR A 30 -6.19 22.76 19.76
CA THR A 30 -7.45 22.00 19.81
C THR A 30 -8.42 22.39 18.70
N LYS A 31 -8.54 23.68 18.34
CA LYS A 31 -9.37 24.10 17.18
C LYS A 31 -8.84 23.58 15.84
N SER A 32 -7.53 23.45 15.69
CA SER A 32 -6.93 22.92 14.46
C SER A 32 -7.34 21.47 14.17
N LYS A 33 -7.60 20.65 15.18
CA LYS A 33 -7.97 19.23 14.99
C LYS A 33 -9.44 19.02 14.63
N GLN A 34 -10.32 19.98 14.92
CA GLN A 34 -11.77 19.80 14.75
C GLN A 34 -12.27 19.94 13.30
N ASN A 35 -11.39 20.30 12.35
CA ASN A 35 -11.72 20.49 10.93
C ASN A 35 -11.03 19.48 10.00
N GLN A 36 -10.44 18.40 10.52
CA GLN A 36 -9.82 17.38 9.67
C GLN A 36 -10.88 16.65 8.86
N LYS A 37 -10.71 16.62 7.53
CA LYS A 37 -11.59 15.89 6.62
C LYS A 37 -10.94 14.56 6.29
N LEU A 38 -11.52 13.47 6.81
CA LEU A 38 -10.98 12.14 6.59
C LEU A 38 -11.70 11.44 5.44
N HIS A 39 -10.94 10.74 4.62
CA HIS A 39 -11.46 9.79 3.64
C HIS A 39 -11.00 8.40 4.05
N LEU A 40 -11.98 7.54 4.32
CA LEU A 40 -11.75 6.12 4.57
C LEU A 40 -11.79 5.35 3.25
N VAL A 41 -10.66 4.78 2.82
CA VAL A 41 -10.61 3.83 1.70
C VAL A 41 -10.49 2.42 2.27
N ILE A 42 -11.45 1.57 1.94
CA ILE A 42 -11.49 0.16 2.34
C ILE A 42 -11.09 -0.67 1.13
N ASP A 43 -9.90 -1.25 1.19
CA ASP A 43 -9.41 -2.18 0.18
C ASP A 43 -9.83 -3.61 0.56
N ALA A 44 -10.70 -4.20 -0.24
CA ALA A 44 -11.14 -5.58 -0.12
C ALA A 44 -10.40 -6.48 -1.12
N GLY A 45 -9.13 -6.75 -0.79
CA GLY A 45 -8.23 -7.63 -1.53
C GLY A 45 -8.52 -9.11 -1.35
N SER A 46 -7.85 -9.95 -2.16
CA SER A 46 -7.99 -11.41 -2.06
C SER A 46 -7.42 -11.97 -0.75
N SER A 47 -6.38 -11.34 -0.21
CA SER A 47 -5.71 -11.77 1.03
C SER A 47 -6.34 -11.21 2.30
N GLY A 48 -7.39 -10.40 2.19
CA GLY A 48 -8.05 -9.76 3.32
C GLY A 48 -8.49 -8.32 3.03
N THR A 49 -9.08 -7.70 4.04
CA THR A 49 -9.62 -6.33 3.96
C THR A 49 -8.78 -5.36 4.79
N ARG A 50 -8.49 -4.19 4.23
CA ARG A 50 -7.67 -3.16 4.87
C ARG A 50 -8.43 -1.84 4.95
N PHE A 51 -8.35 -1.18 6.09
CA PHE A 51 -8.91 0.16 6.32
C PHE A 51 -7.77 1.18 6.24
N CYS A 52 -7.82 2.03 5.21
CA CYS A 52 -6.84 3.10 4.98
C CYS A 52 -7.51 4.44 5.25
N LEU A 53 -7.07 5.15 6.29
CA LEU A 53 -7.65 6.43 6.67
C LEU A 53 -6.71 7.56 6.29
N TYR A 54 -7.18 8.48 5.44
CA TYR A 54 -6.38 9.58 4.92
C TYR A 54 -6.97 10.93 5.33
N GLU A 55 -6.12 11.83 5.82
CA GLU A 55 -6.43 13.25 5.90
C GLU A 55 -6.34 13.85 4.49
N ILE A 56 -7.46 14.41 4.01
CA ILE A 56 -7.52 15.04 2.69
C ILE A 56 -7.45 16.55 2.82
N THR A 57 -6.42 17.13 2.23
CA THR A 57 -6.21 18.58 2.16
C THR A 57 -6.15 19.04 0.71
N LYS A 58 -6.26 20.35 0.48
CA LYS A 58 -6.03 20.96 -0.83
C LYS A 58 -4.73 21.75 -0.80
N ASN A 59 -3.93 21.63 -1.85
CA ASN A 59 -2.74 22.44 -2.03
C ASN A 59 -3.08 23.81 -2.66
N THR A 60 -2.05 24.61 -2.93
CA THR A 60 -2.17 25.93 -3.56
C THR A 60 -2.74 25.89 -4.99
N SER A 61 -2.62 24.76 -5.70
CA SER A 61 -3.24 24.53 -7.01
C SER A 61 -4.65 23.93 -6.94
N ASN A 62 -5.28 23.93 -5.75
CA ASN A 62 -6.61 23.36 -5.48
C ASN A 62 -6.71 21.84 -5.73
N ALA A 63 -5.58 21.16 -5.81
CA ALA A 63 -5.51 19.72 -5.93
C ALA A 63 -5.54 19.03 -4.56
N CYS A 64 -6.16 17.85 -4.52
CA CYS A 64 -6.20 17.04 -3.32
C CYS A 64 -4.85 16.37 -3.04
N ILE A 65 -4.47 16.41 -1.78
CA ILE A 65 -3.35 15.65 -1.21
C ILE A 65 -3.91 14.78 -0.10
N ALA A 66 -3.56 13.51 -0.13
CA ALA A 66 -3.85 12.57 0.94
C ALA A 66 -2.61 12.41 1.83
N LYS A 67 -2.79 12.51 3.14
CA LYS A 67 -1.77 12.21 4.13
C LYS A 67 -2.26 11.07 5.02
N SER A 68 -1.40 10.08 5.23
CA SER A 68 -1.65 9.07 6.27
C SER A 68 -1.61 9.74 7.64
N LEU A 69 -2.34 9.20 8.59
CA LEU A 69 -2.36 9.72 9.95
C LEU A 69 -1.05 9.37 10.67
N GLU A 70 -0.64 10.12 11.69
CA GLU A 70 0.63 9.85 12.39
C GLU A 70 0.55 8.70 13.44
N ASN A 71 -0.53 7.91 13.45
CA ASN A 71 -0.82 6.95 14.52
C ASN A 71 -1.09 5.52 13.99
N ASP A 72 -1.96 4.75 14.66
CA ASP A 72 -2.37 3.38 14.32
C ASP A 72 -2.84 3.20 12.86
N TYR A 73 -3.17 4.31 12.19
CA TYR A 73 -3.58 4.38 10.78
C TYR A 73 -2.56 5.12 9.89
N SER A 74 -1.29 5.16 10.31
CA SER A 74 -0.15 5.61 9.48
C SER A 74 0.09 4.74 8.26
N THR A 75 -0.41 3.51 8.31
CA THR A 75 -0.58 2.63 7.15
C THR A 75 -2.00 2.08 7.15
N CYS A 76 -2.39 1.45 6.05
CA CYS A 76 -3.65 0.72 5.99
C CYS A 76 -3.68 -0.41 7.02
N LYS A 77 -4.68 -0.41 7.90
CA LYS A 77 -4.83 -1.41 8.95
C LYS A 77 -5.58 -2.62 8.43
N GLN A 78 -4.97 -3.81 8.56
CA GLN A 78 -5.63 -5.07 8.22
C GLN A 78 -6.72 -5.38 9.23
N ILE A 79 -7.94 -5.62 8.74
CA ILE A 79 -9.04 -6.09 9.58
C ILE A 79 -9.01 -7.63 9.60
N PRO A 80 -8.98 -8.26 10.80
CA PRO A 80 -8.96 -9.72 10.91
C PRO A 80 -10.18 -10.36 10.25
N ALA A 81 -9.94 -11.36 9.42
CA ALA A 81 -10.96 -12.18 8.77
C ALA A 81 -10.37 -13.54 8.37
N GLU A 82 -11.22 -14.54 8.21
CA GLU A 82 -10.78 -15.87 7.77
C GLU A 82 -10.32 -15.89 6.29
N ASN A 83 -10.87 -14.99 5.46
CA ASN A 83 -10.54 -14.82 4.03
C ASN A 83 -10.87 -13.39 3.56
N GLY A 84 -10.62 -13.09 2.28
CA GLY A 84 -11.10 -11.85 1.64
C GLY A 84 -12.63 -11.80 1.55
N ILE A 85 -13.22 -10.60 1.67
CA ILE A 85 -14.69 -10.41 1.74
C ILE A 85 -15.45 -11.08 0.58
N ALA A 86 -14.88 -11.11 -0.62
CA ALA A 86 -15.49 -11.74 -1.78
C ALA A 86 -15.84 -13.23 -1.56
N GLU A 87 -15.09 -13.92 -0.70
CA GLU A 87 -15.27 -15.36 -0.41
C GLU A 87 -16.20 -15.61 0.78
N LEU A 88 -16.36 -14.61 1.66
CA LEU A 88 -17.12 -14.73 2.91
C LEU A 88 -18.64 -14.66 2.70
N GLY A 89 -19.09 -14.02 1.61
CA GLY A 89 -20.50 -13.71 1.39
C GLY A 89 -20.98 -12.48 2.16
N SER A 90 -22.24 -12.08 1.96
CA SER A 90 -22.73 -10.75 2.38
C SER A 90 -22.69 -10.53 3.89
N GLN A 91 -23.17 -11.47 4.71
CA GLN A 91 -23.26 -11.26 6.16
C GLN A 91 -21.87 -11.19 6.81
N LYS A 92 -21.04 -12.22 6.62
CA LYS A 92 -19.67 -12.22 7.14
C LYS A 92 -18.83 -11.07 6.57
N GLY A 93 -19.06 -10.70 5.31
CA GLY A 93 -18.44 -9.53 4.70
C GLY A 93 -18.81 -8.24 5.41
N LEU A 94 -20.09 -8.07 5.77
CA LEU A 94 -20.57 -6.93 6.55
C LEU A 94 -20.00 -6.94 7.98
N ASP A 95 -19.89 -8.11 8.61
CA ASP A 95 -19.28 -8.23 9.95
C ASP A 95 -17.82 -7.73 9.93
N VAL A 96 -17.06 -8.01 8.86
CA VAL A 96 -15.70 -7.45 8.68
C VAL A 96 -15.71 -5.92 8.59
N ILE A 97 -16.69 -5.33 7.89
CA ILE A 97 -16.82 -3.87 7.82
C ILE A 97 -17.14 -3.28 9.20
N GLN A 98 -18.07 -3.87 9.94
CA GLN A 98 -18.45 -3.43 11.27
C GLN A 98 -17.27 -3.51 12.25
N ASN A 99 -16.54 -4.63 12.24
CA ASN A 99 -15.32 -4.79 13.04
C ASN A 99 -14.26 -3.73 12.71
N GLY A 100 -14.12 -3.34 11.44
CA GLY A 100 -13.21 -2.25 11.06
C GLY A 100 -13.63 -0.89 11.62
N PHE A 101 -14.94 -0.61 11.70
CA PHE A 101 -15.44 0.59 12.38
C PHE A 101 -15.29 0.53 13.90
N ASP A 102 -15.47 -0.64 14.51
CA ASP A 102 -15.24 -0.82 15.94
C ASP A 102 -13.76 -0.61 16.29
N ASP A 103 -12.85 -1.10 15.45
CA ASP A 103 -11.42 -0.85 15.57
C ASP A 103 -11.08 0.64 15.40
N LEU A 104 -11.63 1.31 14.38
CA LEU A 104 -11.49 2.76 14.20
C LEU A 104 -11.93 3.54 15.45
N ASN A 105 -13.10 3.22 16.00
CA ASN A 105 -13.63 3.90 17.19
C ASN A 105 -12.78 3.63 18.43
N SER A 106 -12.23 2.42 18.54
CA SER A 106 -11.35 2.03 19.64
C SER A 106 -10.01 2.75 19.58
N SER A 107 -9.42 2.91 18.38
CA SER A 107 -8.19 3.71 18.18
C SER A 107 -8.43 5.21 18.39
N ASN A 108 -9.54 5.76 17.88
CA ASN A 108 -9.96 7.13 18.17
C ASN A 108 -11.47 7.32 17.93
N PRO A 109 -12.26 7.64 18.98
CA PRO A 109 -13.72 7.73 18.87
C PRO A 109 -14.20 8.88 17.96
N THR A 110 -13.33 9.84 17.65
CA THR A 110 -13.68 10.99 16.79
C THR A 110 -13.50 10.71 15.29
N TYR A 111 -12.80 9.63 14.91
CA TYR A 111 -12.53 9.36 13.49
C TYR A 111 -13.78 9.15 12.68
N ARG A 112 -14.72 8.40 13.23
CA ARG A 112 -15.97 8.12 12.54
C ARG A 112 -16.73 9.38 12.14
N ASP A 113 -16.80 10.36 13.04
CA ASP A 113 -17.48 11.65 12.80
C ASP A 113 -16.72 12.56 11.82
N GLN A 114 -15.42 12.34 11.64
CA GLN A 114 -14.56 13.09 10.72
C GLN A 114 -14.51 12.49 9.31
N ILE A 115 -15.04 11.28 9.11
CA ILE A 115 -15.13 10.64 7.79
C ILE A 115 -16.16 11.38 6.94
N VAL A 116 -15.67 12.14 5.96
CA VAL A 116 -16.52 12.86 5.00
C VAL A 116 -16.91 12.01 3.79
N GLN A 117 -16.18 10.92 3.56
CA GLN A 117 -16.40 9.97 2.48
C GLN A 117 -15.80 8.60 2.86
N ALA A 118 -16.52 7.52 2.56
CA ALA A 118 -16.00 6.15 2.61
C ALA A 118 -16.00 5.52 1.21
N THR A 119 -14.92 4.87 0.82
CA THR A 119 -14.83 4.21 -0.49
C THR A 119 -14.46 2.75 -0.29
N PHE A 120 -15.37 1.85 -0.63
CA PHE A 120 -15.14 0.41 -0.61
C PHE A 120 -14.75 -0.08 -2.00
N ILE A 121 -13.53 -0.62 -2.12
CA ILE A 121 -12.97 -1.09 -3.38
C ILE A 121 -12.74 -2.59 -3.33
N GLY A 122 -13.47 -3.35 -4.14
CA GLY A 122 -13.15 -4.74 -4.45
C GLY A 122 -12.08 -4.83 -5.55
N THR A 123 -11.05 -5.65 -5.34
CA THR A 123 -9.96 -5.84 -6.31
C THR A 123 -9.91 -7.27 -6.84
N GLY A 124 -8.71 -7.87 -6.97
CA GLY A 124 -8.50 -9.19 -7.55
C GLY A 124 -9.33 -10.30 -6.91
N GLY A 125 -9.67 -10.21 -5.63
CA GLY A 125 -10.57 -11.15 -4.96
C GLY A 125 -11.98 -11.14 -5.55
N PHE A 126 -12.55 -9.95 -5.77
CA PHE A 126 -13.88 -9.78 -6.38
C PHE A 126 -13.89 -10.17 -7.87
N ARG A 127 -12.84 -9.81 -8.61
CA ARG A 127 -12.69 -10.11 -10.06
C ARG A 127 -12.65 -11.61 -10.39
N LYS A 128 -12.44 -12.48 -9.40
CA LYS A 128 -12.47 -13.95 -9.57
C LYS A 128 -13.89 -14.50 -9.68
N TYR A 129 -14.89 -13.77 -9.19
CA TYR A 129 -16.28 -14.22 -9.15
C TYR A 129 -17.13 -13.49 -10.19
N PRO A 130 -18.17 -14.14 -10.74
CA PRO A 130 -19.14 -13.45 -11.59
C PRO A 130 -19.94 -12.41 -10.80
N GLU A 131 -20.41 -11.36 -11.48
CA GLU A 131 -21.08 -10.20 -10.85
C GLU A 131 -22.23 -10.60 -9.92
N ASN A 132 -23.04 -11.58 -10.32
CA ASN A 132 -24.18 -12.06 -9.52
C ASN A 132 -23.76 -12.66 -8.16
N LYS A 133 -22.50 -13.03 -7.96
CA LYS A 133 -21.98 -13.52 -6.68
C LYS A 133 -21.55 -12.40 -5.75
N TYR A 134 -20.85 -11.39 -6.26
CA TYR A 134 -20.31 -10.34 -5.42
C TYR A 134 -21.22 -9.12 -5.27
N LYS A 135 -22.16 -8.90 -6.20
CA LYS A 135 -23.07 -7.74 -6.16
C LYS A 135 -23.93 -7.68 -4.89
N PRO A 136 -24.52 -8.79 -4.38
CA PRO A 136 -25.24 -8.76 -3.11
C PRO A 136 -24.35 -8.40 -1.91
N ILE A 137 -23.04 -8.61 -2.00
CA ILE A 137 -22.08 -8.21 -0.95
C ILE A 137 -21.92 -6.69 -1.00
N LEU A 138 -21.69 -6.13 -2.19
CA LEU A 138 -21.58 -4.68 -2.37
C LEU A 138 -22.85 -3.96 -1.93
N GLU A 139 -24.03 -4.46 -2.32
CA GLU A 139 -25.32 -3.89 -1.93
C GLU A 139 -25.52 -3.91 -0.41
N SER A 140 -25.10 -4.98 0.27
CA SER A 140 -25.15 -5.07 1.73
C SER A 140 -24.27 -4.01 2.40
N ILE A 141 -23.05 -3.82 1.90
CA ILE A 141 -22.09 -2.81 2.39
C ILE A 141 -22.60 -1.38 2.10
N ASP A 142 -23.15 -1.14 0.91
CA ASP A 142 -23.74 0.14 0.54
C ASP A 142 -24.93 0.50 1.45
N ASN A 143 -25.78 -0.48 1.76
CA ASN A 143 -26.90 -0.30 2.67
C ASN A 143 -26.44 0.01 4.10
N TYR A 144 -25.33 -0.60 4.54
CA TYR A 144 -24.70 -0.25 5.81
C TYR A 144 -24.25 1.21 5.83
N PHE A 145 -23.49 1.69 4.84
CA PHE A 145 -23.07 3.09 4.80
C PHE A 145 -24.24 4.07 4.77
N LYS A 146 -25.30 3.77 4.02
CA LYS A 146 -26.54 4.57 3.98
C LYS A 146 -27.19 4.64 5.36
N LYS A 147 -27.30 3.51 6.08
CA LYS A 147 -27.84 3.45 7.43
C LYS A 147 -27.01 4.28 8.40
N GLU A 148 -25.69 4.21 8.30
CA GLU A 148 -24.75 4.98 9.12
C GLU A 148 -24.64 6.45 8.68
N LYS A 149 -25.34 6.85 7.61
CA LYS A 149 -25.33 8.21 7.03
C LYS A 149 -23.92 8.67 6.62
N ILE A 150 -23.06 7.74 6.24
CA ILE A 150 -21.72 8.01 5.73
C ILE A 150 -21.80 8.09 4.21
N PRO A 151 -21.46 9.22 3.57
CA PRO A 151 -21.34 9.28 2.11
C PRO A 151 -20.36 8.22 1.62
N SER A 152 -20.80 7.38 0.67
CA SER A 152 -20.00 6.24 0.25
C SER A 152 -19.98 5.99 -1.26
N THR A 153 -18.99 5.21 -1.69
CA THR A 153 -18.94 4.60 -3.02
C THR A 153 -18.43 3.17 -2.88
N THR A 154 -19.16 2.20 -3.41
CA THR A 154 -18.73 0.81 -3.52
C THR A 154 -18.46 0.49 -4.99
N LYS A 155 -17.30 -0.09 -5.30
CA LYS A 155 -16.93 -0.44 -6.68
C LYS A 155 -15.99 -1.64 -6.71
N VAL A 156 -16.10 -2.48 -7.74
CA VAL A 156 -15.02 -3.40 -8.12
C VAL A 156 -14.21 -2.72 -9.21
N ILE A 157 -12.92 -2.51 -8.98
CA ILE A 157 -12.03 -1.91 -9.98
C ILE A 157 -11.34 -3.00 -10.81
N THR A 158 -11.08 -2.69 -12.07
CA THR A 158 -10.22 -3.47 -12.96
C THR A 158 -8.75 -3.41 -12.52
N GLY A 159 -7.91 -4.29 -13.05
CA GLY A 159 -6.47 -4.23 -12.78
C GLY A 159 -5.82 -2.96 -13.34
N ASP A 160 -6.32 -2.44 -14.46
CA ASP A 160 -5.83 -1.20 -15.06
C ASP A 160 -6.22 0.04 -14.25
N GLU A 161 -7.44 0.09 -13.72
CA GLU A 161 -7.84 1.13 -12.76
C GLU A 161 -6.96 1.08 -11.50
N GLU A 162 -6.66 -0.12 -10.98
CA GLU A 162 -5.75 -0.31 -9.84
C GLU A 162 -4.35 0.25 -10.15
N ALA A 163 -3.81 -0.02 -11.34
CA ALA A 163 -2.53 0.52 -11.81
C ALA A 163 -2.54 2.04 -11.93
N GLU A 164 -3.63 2.62 -12.44
CA GLU A 164 -3.82 4.07 -12.56
C GLU A 164 -3.87 4.75 -11.19
N TYR A 165 -4.64 4.20 -10.24
CA TYR A 165 -4.70 4.74 -8.88
C TYR A 165 -3.35 4.60 -8.15
N ALA A 166 -2.61 3.51 -8.37
CA ALA A 166 -1.23 3.38 -7.88
C ALA A 166 -0.31 4.46 -8.45
N TRP A 167 -0.47 4.79 -9.74
CA TRP A 167 0.28 5.88 -10.36
C TRP A 167 -0.02 7.25 -9.73
N TYR A 168 -1.30 7.53 -9.39
CA TYR A 168 -1.67 8.75 -8.65
C TYR A 168 -1.11 8.79 -7.22
N SER A 169 -1.04 7.64 -6.53
CA SER A 169 -0.34 7.54 -5.25
C SER A 169 1.14 7.91 -5.38
N ALA A 170 1.84 7.31 -6.34
CA ALA A 170 3.26 7.56 -6.59
C ALA A 170 3.53 9.01 -7.01
N LYS A 171 2.60 9.66 -7.74
CA LYS A 171 2.70 11.08 -8.08
C LYS A 171 2.86 11.98 -6.85
N GLN A 172 2.16 11.67 -5.75
CA GLN A 172 2.27 12.41 -4.50
C GLN A 172 3.64 12.23 -3.81
N ILE A 173 4.29 11.08 -4.03
CA ILE A 173 5.63 10.78 -3.49
C ILE A 173 6.70 11.45 -4.37
N ALA A 174 6.58 11.28 -5.68
CA ALA A 174 7.55 11.75 -6.66
C ALA A 174 7.50 13.28 -6.87
N SER A 175 6.35 13.91 -6.61
CA SER A 175 6.07 15.30 -6.99
C SER A 175 6.39 15.59 -8.46
N SER A 176 6.14 14.60 -9.33
CA SER A 176 6.45 14.61 -10.76
C SER A 176 5.37 13.83 -11.53
N THR A 177 5.25 14.09 -12.83
CA THR A 177 4.48 13.25 -13.78
C THR A 177 5.37 12.31 -14.60
N ASN A 178 6.70 12.46 -14.50
CA ASN A 178 7.67 11.56 -15.11
C ASN A 178 8.06 10.46 -14.13
N HIS A 179 7.13 9.54 -13.87
CA HIS A 179 7.35 8.36 -13.05
C HIS A 179 6.51 7.20 -13.55
N GLY A 180 6.93 6.01 -13.15
CA GLY A 180 6.19 4.78 -13.33
C GLY A 180 5.94 4.12 -11.99
N ILE A 181 5.06 3.12 -11.98
CA ILE A 181 4.84 2.24 -10.85
C ILE A 181 5.02 0.80 -11.28
N LEU A 182 5.45 -0.02 -10.32
CA LEU A 182 5.42 -1.47 -10.41
C LEU A 182 4.84 -1.99 -9.09
N GLU A 183 3.59 -2.43 -9.11
CA GLU A 183 2.92 -2.99 -7.94
C GLU A 183 2.88 -4.52 -8.05
N ILE A 184 3.22 -5.19 -6.95
CA ILE A 184 3.09 -6.64 -6.79
C ILE A 184 2.07 -6.90 -5.69
N GLY A 185 0.85 -7.22 -6.09
CA GLY A 185 -0.17 -7.76 -5.21
C GLY A 185 -0.03 -9.27 -5.02
N GLY A 186 -0.86 -9.84 -4.16
CA GLY A 186 -0.92 -11.31 -3.99
C GLY A 186 -1.44 -12.03 -5.24
N ALA A 187 -2.38 -11.41 -5.97
CA ALA A 187 -3.05 -12.03 -7.12
C ALA A 187 -2.64 -11.44 -8.48
N THR A 188 -2.28 -10.17 -8.53
CA THR A 188 -1.95 -9.46 -9.77
C THR A 188 -0.64 -8.71 -9.65
N ILE A 189 -0.04 -8.43 -10.80
CA ILE A 189 0.97 -7.39 -10.97
C ILE A 189 0.36 -6.24 -11.76
N GLN A 190 0.82 -5.03 -11.49
CA GLN A 190 0.38 -3.82 -12.19
C GLN A 190 1.58 -2.96 -12.56
N ILE A 191 1.52 -2.39 -13.76
CA ILE A 191 2.46 -1.38 -14.23
C ILE A 191 1.67 -0.20 -14.81
N ALA A 192 2.11 1.01 -14.50
CA ALA A 192 1.60 2.21 -15.14
C ALA A 192 2.69 3.29 -15.26
N TYR A 193 2.75 3.98 -16.40
CA TYR A 193 3.67 5.08 -16.66
C TYR A 193 3.18 5.91 -17.86
N LYS A 194 3.91 6.98 -18.22
CA LYS A 194 3.67 7.80 -19.42
C LYS A 194 4.86 7.66 -20.37
N ASN A 195 4.67 7.65 -21.70
CA ASN A 195 5.83 7.66 -22.61
C ASN A 195 6.57 9.01 -22.56
N SER A 196 5.84 10.07 -22.25
CA SER A 196 6.37 11.42 -22.16
C SER A 196 5.65 12.22 -21.08
N PRO A 197 6.34 13.17 -20.39
CA PRO A 197 5.71 13.99 -19.35
C PRO A 197 4.51 14.82 -19.83
N VAL A 198 4.42 15.10 -21.14
CA VAL A 198 3.34 15.89 -21.75
C VAL A 198 2.14 15.06 -22.21
N GLU A 199 2.25 13.73 -22.24
CA GLU A 199 1.11 12.88 -22.61
C GLU A 199 0.07 12.85 -21.48
N GLU A 200 -1.21 12.90 -21.86
CA GLU A 200 -2.30 12.84 -20.89
C GLU A 200 -2.58 11.40 -20.43
N SER A 201 -2.59 10.45 -21.37
CA SER A 201 -2.93 9.05 -21.11
C SER A 201 -1.80 8.26 -20.46
N LEU A 202 -2.16 7.41 -19.50
CA LEU A 202 -1.26 6.40 -18.95
C LEU A 202 -1.20 5.18 -19.87
N ILE A 203 0.01 4.67 -20.07
CA ILE A 203 0.20 3.26 -20.42
C ILE A 203 0.04 2.47 -19.14
N LYS A 204 -0.89 1.53 -19.14
CA LYS A 204 -1.22 0.72 -17.97
C LYS A 204 -1.46 -0.73 -18.39
N PHE A 205 -1.10 -1.65 -17.51
CA PHE A 205 -1.29 -3.07 -17.72
C PHE A 205 -1.39 -3.79 -16.38
N SER A 206 -2.23 -4.82 -16.34
CA SER A 206 -2.35 -5.71 -15.21
C SER A 206 -2.51 -7.17 -15.67
N GLU A 207 -1.80 -8.06 -14.98
CA GLU A 207 -1.87 -9.49 -15.25
C GLU A 207 -2.02 -10.28 -13.95
N LYS A 208 -2.68 -11.46 -14.02
CA LYS A 208 -2.91 -12.37 -12.88
C LYS A 208 -1.64 -13.17 -12.52
N LEU A 209 -0.54 -12.46 -12.29
CA LEU A 209 0.76 -13.03 -11.96
C LEU A 209 1.24 -12.65 -10.56
N GLY A 210 0.37 -12.16 -9.67
CA GLY A 210 0.79 -11.72 -8.33
C GLY A 210 1.59 -12.77 -7.56
N SER A 211 2.38 -12.31 -6.57
CA SER A 211 3.41 -13.15 -5.94
C SER A 211 2.85 -14.44 -5.33
N ASN A 212 1.67 -14.41 -4.72
CA ASN A 212 1.07 -15.56 -4.05
C ASN A 212 0.46 -16.52 -5.06
N VAL A 213 -0.30 -16.02 -6.05
CA VAL A 213 -0.85 -16.85 -7.13
C VAL A 213 0.26 -17.55 -7.91
N SER A 214 1.35 -16.83 -8.20
CA SER A 214 2.53 -17.40 -8.84
C SER A 214 3.22 -18.44 -7.94
N PHE A 215 3.34 -18.17 -6.63
CA PHE A 215 3.90 -19.12 -5.67
C PHE A 215 3.08 -20.41 -5.62
N ASP A 216 1.76 -20.31 -5.44
CA ASP A 216 0.84 -21.44 -5.33
C ASP A 216 0.85 -22.29 -6.62
N LYS A 217 0.95 -21.63 -7.77
CA LYS A 217 1.09 -22.32 -9.07
C LYS A 217 2.41 -23.08 -9.18
N LEU A 218 3.50 -22.50 -8.68
CA LEU A 218 4.83 -23.07 -8.78
C LEU A 218 5.10 -24.14 -7.72
N SER A 219 4.56 -24.02 -6.51
CA SER A 219 4.82 -24.90 -5.38
C SER A 219 4.35 -26.35 -5.61
N VAL A 220 3.37 -26.54 -6.48
CA VAL A 220 2.90 -27.87 -6.90
C VAL A 220 3.74 -28.50 -8.02
N VAL A 221 4.70 -27.77 -8.58
CA VAL A 221 5.65 -28.30 -9.58
C VAL A 221 6.74 -29.04 -8.82
N GLY A 222 6.92 -30.35 -9.07
CA GLY A 222 7.78 -31.23 -8.25
C GLY A 222 9.26 -30.84 -8.12
N VAL A 223 9.76 -29.87 -8.89
CA VAL A 223 11.12 -29.31 -8.76
C VAL A 223 11.18 -28.00 -7.98
N PHE A 224 10.05 -27.43 -7.56
CA PHE A 224 9.98 -26.16 -6.84
C PHE A 224 10.79 -26.19 -5.55
N ASN A 225 10.55 -27.20 -4.71
CA ASN A 225 11.26 -27.38 -3.44
C ASN A 225 12.78 -27.49 -3.63
N ARG A 226 13.21 -28.00 -4.79
CA ARG A 226 14.63 -28.07 -5.11
C ARG A 226 15.22 -26.69 -5.38
N PHE A 227 14.47 -25.80 -6.02
CA PHE A 227 14.99 -24.55 -6.57
C PHE A 227 14.62 -23.31 -5.75
N CYS A 228 13.45 -23.24 -5.12
CA CYS A 228 12.89 -22.00 -4.59
C CYS A 228 12.45 -22.05 -3.12
N GLU A 229 12.29 -23.23 -2.54
CA GLU A 229 11.95 -23.38 -1.12
C GLU A 229 13.15 -22.98 -0.26
N GLN A 230 12.88 -22.20 0.79
CA GLN A 230 13.92 -21.81 1.73
C GLN A 230 14.52 -23.07 2.38
N PRO A 231 15.84 -23.25 2.34
CA PRO A 231 16.45 -24.44 2.92
C PRO A 231 16.22 -24.49 4.44
N VAL A 232 15.98 -25.70 4.96
CA VAL A 232 15.97 -25.97 6.41
C VAL A 232 17.40 -26.04 6.97
N VAL A 233 18.38 -26.38 6.12
CA VAL A 233 19.81 -26.40 6.46
C VAL A 233 20.58 -25.84 5.27
N SER A 234 21.48 -24.87 5.50
CA SER A 234 22.29 -24.21 4.46
C SER A 234 23.19 -25.21 3.72
N TYR A 235 22.82 -25.59 2.48
CA TYR A 235 23.56 -26.64 1.76
C TYR A 235 23.51 -26.59 0.22
N LYS A 236 23.14 -25.47 -0.41
CA LYS A 236 23.09 -25.40 -1.88
C LYS A 236 23.87 -24.23 -2.45
N ASP A 237 24.87 -24.57 -3.25
CA ASP A 237 25.52 -23.61 -4.13
C ASP A 237 24.46 -23.04 -5.10
N ASP A 238 24.31 -21.72 -5.08
CA ASP A 238 23.55 -20.90 -6.03
C ASP A 238 22.02 -21.15 -6.15
N LEU A 239 21.35 -21.44 -5.03
CA LEU A 239 19.88 -21.60 -4.98
C LEU A 239 19.12 -20.41 -5.58
N PHE A 240 19.62 -19.18 -5.37
CA PHE A 240 19.00 -17.97 -5.90
C PHE A 240 18.94 -17.97 -7.43
N SER A 241 20.04 -18.24 -8.13
CA SER A 241 20.05 -18.22 -9.60
C SER A 241 19.16 -19.32 -10.18
N ASP A 242 19.17 -20.49 -9.56
CA ASP A 242 18.30 -21.61 -9.94
C ASP A 242 16.81 -21.24 -9.76
N CYS A 243 16.43 -20.67 -8.60
CA CYS A 243 15.07 -20.19 -8.38
C CYS A 243 14.67 -19.13 -9.39
N LYS A 244 15.50 -18.10 -9.59
CA LYS A 244 15.24 -17.00 -10.52
C LYS A 244 14.98 -17.52 -11.93
N LYS A 245 15.85 -18.40 -12.42
CA LYS A 245 15.70 -19.04 -13.74
C LYS A 245 14.42 -19.87 -13.81
N PHE A 246 14.11 -20.62 -12.76
CA PHE A 246 12.88 -21.39 -12.66
C PHE A 246 11.63 -20.51 -12.71
N VAL A 247 11.59 -19.43 -11.93
CA VAL A 247 10.48 -18.45 -11.93
C VAL A 247 10.32 -17.80 -13.30
N TYR A 248 11.41 -17.31 -13.90
CA TYR A 248 11.37 -16.72 -15.24
C TYR A 248 10.76 -17.69 -16.26
N ASN A 249 11.24 -18.93 -16.31
CA ASN A 249 10.79 -19.90 -17.30
C ASN A 249 9.31 -20.28 -17.13
N ASN A 250 8.80 -20.34 -15.92
CA ASN A 250 7.44 -20.82 -15.64
C ASN A 250 6.38 -19.70 -15.50
N ILE A 251 6.81 -18.46 -15.26
CA ILE A 251 5.93 -17.30 -15.08
C ILE A 251 6.12 -16.29 -16.21
N PHE A 252 7.30 -15.69 -16.33
CA PHE A 252 7.50 -14.49 -17.15
C PHE A 252 7.89 -14.75 -18.61
N SER A 253 8.46 -15.91 -18.92
CA SER A 253 8.96 -16.18 -20.28
C SER A 253 7.83 -16.23 -21.33
N ARG A 254 6.60 -16.54 -20.88
CA ARG A 254 5.39 -16.70 -21.69
C ARG A 254 4.26 -15.76 -21.25
N SER A 255 4.53 -14.77 -20.40
CA SER A 255 3.49 -13.85 -19.93
C SER A 255 3.15 -12.79 -20.97
N ASP A 256 1.94 -12.28 -20.91
CA ASP A 256 1.52 -11.14 -21.74
C ASP A 256 2.31 -9.88 -21.36
N MET A 257 2.75 -9.77 -20.10
CA MET A 257 3.64 -8.71 -19.62
C MET A 257 4.91 -8.55 -20.47
N LYS A 258 5.55 -9.67 -20.85
CA LYS A 258 6.78 -9.62 -21.66
C LYS A 258 6.51 -8.99 -23.03
N SER A 259 5.45 -9.44 -23.69
CA SER A 259 5.02 -8.89 -24.99
C SER A 259 4.56 -7.43 -24.84
N PHE A 260 3.88 -7.10 -23.75
CA PHE A 260 3.42 -5.75 -23.44
C PHE A 260 4.58 -4.76 -23.34
N VAL A 261 5.63 -5.08 -22.56
CA VAL A 261 6.78 -4.18 -22.39
C VAL A 261 7.66 -4.11 -23.63
N GLN A 262 7.73 -5.16 -24.45
CA GLN A 262 8.41 -5.09 -25.74
C GLN A 262 7.75 -4.08 -26.69
N ASN A 263 6.42 -4.01 -26.67
CA ASN A 263 5.65 -3.09 -27.51
C ASN A 263 5.49 -1.69 -26.88
N ASN A 264 5.61 -1.61 -25.56
CA ASN A 264 5.50 -0.38 -24.78
C ASN A 264 6.69 -0.34 -23.81
N PRO A 265 7.88 0.06 -24.28
CA PRO A 265 9.06 0.13 -23.43
C PRO A 265 8.93 1.29 -22.44
N ILE A 266 9.29 1.05 -21.18
CA ILE A 266 9.38 2.11 -20.17
C ILE A 266 10.51 3.08 -20.58
N PRO A 267 10.25 4.40 -20.65
CA PRO A 267 11.31 5.37 -20.95
C PRO A 267 12.47 5.27 -19.96
N LYS A 268 13.71 5.40 -20.46
CA LYS A 268 14.93 5.18 -19.66
C LYS A 268 15.09 6.16 -18.50
N ASP A 269 14.50 7.34 -18.60
CA ASP A 269 14.52 8.40 -17.59
C ASP A 269 13.35 8.31 -16.59
N THR A 270 12.40 7.41 -16.82
CA THR A 270 11.27 7.19 -15.91
C THR A 270 11.75 6.53 -14.61
N ARG A 271 11.49 7.20 -13.48
CA ARG A 271 11.69 6.60 -12.15
C ARG A 271 10.52 5.67 -11.83
N VAL A 272 10.79 4.38 -11.66
CA VAL A 272 9.77 3.39 -11.33
C VAL A 272 9.72 3.16 -9.82
N TYR A 273 8.55 3.35 -9.22
CA TYR A 273 8.34 3.12 -7.79
C TYR A 273 7.74 1.73 -7.54
N GLY A 274 8.40 0.94 -6.69
CA GLY A 274 7.91 -0.35 -6.23
C GLY A 274 6.84 -0.16 -5.16
N MET A 275 5.63 -0.64 -5.43
CA MET A 275 4.45 -0.42 -4.60
C MET A 275 3.86 -1.72 -4.03
N GLY A 276 3.11 -1.59 -2.93
CA GLY A 276 2.50 -2.73 -2.25
C GLY A 276 3.43 -3.44 -1.26
N ALA A 277 2.86 -4.40 -0.54
CA ALA A 277 3.50 -5.03 0.62
C ALA A 277 4.78 -5.80 0.28
N SER A 278 4.84 -6.43 -0.90
CA SER A 278 6.01 -7.19 -1.35
C SER A 278 7.24 -6.28 -1.52
N TRP A 279 7.11 -5.16 -2.22
CA TRP A 279 8.20 -4.21 -2.37
C TRP A 279 8.56 -3.52 -1.05
N PHE A 280 7.57 -3.16 -0.24
CA PHE A 280 7.82 -2.56 1.08
C PHE A 280 8.67 -3.46 1.97
N ALA A 281 8.37 -4.76 2.04
CA ALA A 281 9.16 -5.72 2.78
C ALA A 281 10.61 -5.78 2.27
N THR A 282 10.80 -5.85 0.95
CA THR A 282 12.13 -5.84 0.32
C THR A 282 12.93 -4.59 0.66
N PHE A 283 12.34 -3.39 0.55
CA PHE A 283 13.03 -2.14 0.89
C PHE A 283 13.37 -2.04 2.38
N ASN A 284 12.50 -2.52 3.28
CA ASN A 284 12.77 -2.55 4.71
C ASN A 284 13.92 -3.50 5.07
N LEU A 285 13.98 -4.69 4.46
CA LEU A 285 15.08 -5.63 4.64
C LEU A 285 16.40 -5.04 4.13
N ALA A 286 16.35 -4.41 2.95
CA ALA A 286 17.52 -3.77 2.35
C ALA A 286 17.94 -2.46 3.04
N LYS A 287 17.08 -1.88 3.88
CA LYS A 287 17.24 -0.57 4.52
C LYS A 287 17.62 0.52 3.51
N SER A 288 16.94 0.52 2.36
CA SER A 288 17.23 1.45 1.26
C SER A 288 15.96 2.08 0.68
N ASP A 289 16.09 3.29 0.15
CA ASP A 289 15.01 4.00 -0.57
C ASP A 289 15.04 3.76 -2.09
N LYS A 290 16.06 3.06 -2.59
CA LYS A 290 16.18 2.63 -3.98
C LYS A 290 16.99 1.34 -4.05
N LEU A 291 16.70 0.49 -5.02
CA LEU A 291 17.44 -0.74 -5.23
C LEU A 291 17.76 -0.90 -6.71
N THR A 292 19.03 -1.15 -7.02
CA THR A 292 19.41 -1.65 -8.34
C THR A 292 19.14 -3.14 -8.45
N ILE A 293 19.06 -3.64 -9.68
CA ILE A 293 18.88 -5.08 -9.91
C ILE A 293 20.04 -5.91 -9.33
N GLU A 294 21.26 -5.37 -9.34
CA GLU A 294 22.44 -6.00 -8.74
C GLU A 294 22.37 -6.04 -7.21
N GLU A 295 21.82 -5.00 -6.57
CA GLU A 295 21.59 -4.99 -5.13
C GLU A 295 20.55 -6.06 -4.74
N ILE A 296 19.46 -6.17 -5.50
CA ILE A 296 18.43 -7.21 -5.27
C ILE A 296 19.02 -8.60 -5.51
N HIS A 297 19.85 -8.78 -6.54
CA HIS A 297 20.61 -10.02 -6.74
C HIS A 297 21.44 -10.39 -5.51
N LYS A 298 22.25 -9.44 -5.03
CA LYS A 298 23.14 -9.68 -3.88
C LYS A 298 22.34 -10.09 -2.64
N ILE A 299 21.27 -9.36 -2.33
CA ILE A 299 20.40 -9.66 -1.19
C ILE A 299 19.71 -11.02 -1.39
N GLY A 300 19.25 -11.32 -2.61
CA GLY A 300 18.67 -12.61 -2.95
C GLY A 300 19.61 -13.78 -2.72
N HIS A 301 20.87 -13.68 -3.15
CA HIS A 301 21.89 -14.70 -2.86
C HIS A 301 22.13 -14.88 -1.35
N GLU A 302 22.21 -13.78 -0.60
CA GLU A 302 22.39 -13.79 0.85
C GLU A 302 21.24 -14.55 1.52
N PHE A 303 20.00 -14.11 1.32
CA PHE A 303 18.84 -14.74 1.97
C PHE A 303 18.56 -16.16 1.48
N CYS A 304 18.79 -16.49 0.20
CA CYS A 304 18.65 -17.87 -0.29
C CYS A 304 19.69 -18.83 0.30
N GLY A 305 20.81 -18.32 0.81
CA GLY A 305 21.87 -19.10 1.47
C GLY A 305 21.63 -19.34 2.97
N MET A 306 20.74 -18.57 3.59
CA MET A 306 20.37 -18.70 5.00
C MET A 306 19.37 -19.84 5.20
N ASP A 307 19.35 -20.46 6.38
CA ASP A 307 18.22 -21.32 6.74
C ASP A 307 17.02 -20.49 7.23
N GLN A 308 15.86 -21.13 7.26
CA GLN A 308 14.62 -20.46 7.66
C GLN A 308 14.67 -19.94 9.11
N GLN A 309 15.32 -20.64 10.03
CA GLN A 309 15.36 -20.26 11.46
C GLN A 309 16.21 -19.01 11.68
N ASP A 310 17.32 -18.89 10.96
CA ASP A 310 18.16 -17.68 10.97
C ASP A 310 17.37 -16.48 10.44
N ILE A 311 16.61 -16.65 9.36
CA ILE A 311 15.75 -15.58 8.83
C ILE A 311 14.70 -15.15 9.85
N GLU A 312 14.02 -16.10 10.49
CA GLU A 312 13.01 -15.81 11.51
C GLU A 312 13.60 -15.05 12.71
N SER A 313 14.74 -15.51 13.21
CA SER A 313 15.34 -15.00 14.44
C SER A 313 16.14 -13.70 14.26
N GLU A 314 16.95 -13.59 13.21
CA GLU A 314 17.81 -12.43 12.97
C GLU A 314 17.04 -11.23 12.40
N TYR A 315 16.01 -11.48 11.59
CA TYR A 315 15.24 -10.43 10.91
C TYR A 315 13.82 -10.25 11.47
N ASN A 316 13.42 -11.04 12.48
CA ASN A 316 12.09 -11.00 13.08
C ASN A 316 10.99 -11.17 12.03
N ILE A 317 11.20 -12.06 11.06
CA ILE A 317 10.24 -12.36 9.99
C ILE A 317 9.37 -13.53 10.43
N PRO A 318 8.03 -13.42 10.41
CA PRO A 318 7.15 -14.55 10.70
C PRO A 318 7.43 -15.75 9.79
N SER A 319 7.38 -16.96 10.37
CA SER A 319 7.70 -18.22 9.70
C SER A 319 7.08 -18.39 8.30
N LYS A 320 5.78 -18.08 8.16
CA LYS A 320 5.05 -18.12 6.89
C LYS A 320 5.61 -17.23 5.77
N TYR A 321 6.40 -16.22 6.12
CA TYR A 321 7.09 -15.34 5.17
C TYR A 321 8.55 -15.73 5.02
N ALA A 322 9.20 -16.19 6.10
CA ALA A 322 10.57 -16.71 6.10
C ALA A 322 10.72 -17.87 5.09
N GLU A 323 9.75 -18.79 5.04
CA GLU A 323 9.73 -19.92 4.09
C GLU A 323 9.74 -19.48 2.60
N ARG A 324 9.41 -18.21 2.31
CA ARG A 324 9.23 -17.68 0.93
C ARG A 324 10.24 -16.60 0.55
N VAL A 325 11.23 -16.30 1.39
CA VAL A 325 12.14 -15.18 1.14
C VAL A 325 12.95 -15.42 -0.13
N CYS A 326 13.55 -16.61 -0.30
CA CYS A 326 14.30 -16.94 -1.51
C CYS A 326 13.45 -16.81 -2.79
N TYR A 327 12.23 -17.35 -2.78
CA TYR A 327 11.27 -17.17 -3.86
C TYR A 327 10.96 -15.69 -4.14
N THR A 328 10.73 -14.89 -3.09
CA THR A 328 10.33 -13.48 -3.23
C THR A 328 11.39 -12.66 -3.95
N PHE A 329 12.66 -12.76 -3.55
CA PHE A 329 13.75 -12.06 -4.22
C PHE A 329 13.96 -12.55 -5.65
N SER A 330 13.88 -13.86 -5.88
CA SER A 330 14.00 -14.47 -7.20
C SER A 330 12.88 -14.01 -8.14
N TYR A 331 11.65 -13.90 -7.62
CA TYR A 331 10.48 -13.43 -8.33
C TYR A 331 10.59 -11.95 -8.71
N GLN A 332 10.94 -11.08 -7.76
CA GLN A 332 11.11 -9.64 -7.98
C GLN A 332 12.22 -9.35 -8.99
N THR A 333 13.32 -10.09 -8.89
CA THR A 333 14.43 -9.98 -9.83
C THR A 333 14.01 -10.39 -11.24
N ALA A 334 13.43 -11.59 -11.40
CA ALA A 334 13.00 -12.06 -12.72
C ALA A 334 11.96 -11.12 -13.36
N LEU A 335 11.10 -10.49 -12.53
CA LEU A 335 10.17 -9.46 -12.97
C LEU A 335 10.91 -8.22 -13.47
N MET A 336 11.86 -7.67 -12.70
CA MET A 336 12.64 -6.49 -13.11
C MET A 336 13.44 -6.75 -14.39
N GLU A 337 14.06 -7.93 -14.54
CA GLU A 337 14.76 -8.34 -15.77
C GLU A 337 13.78 -8.40 -16.95
N THR A 338 12.58 -8.94 -16.75
CA THR A 338 11.55 -9.04 -17.80
C THR A 338 11.07 -7.65 -18.25
N LEU A 339 10.97 -6.70 -17.31
CA LEU A 339 10.52 -5.33 -17.58
C LEU A 339 11.67 -4.39 -18.01
N ASN A 340 12.90 -4.88 -18.04
CA ASN A 340 14.11 -4.08 -18.27
C ASN A 340 14.22 -2.87 -17.32
N ILE A 341 13.88 -3.06 -16.03
CA ILE A 341 13.99 -2.04 -14.99
C ILE A 341 15.32 -2.25 -14.24
N ALA A 342 16.25 -1.31 -14.41
CA ALA A 342 17.55 -1.38 -13.74
C ALA A 342 17.52 -0.90 -12.28
N VAL A 343 16.64 0.05 -11.96
CA VAL A 343 16.52 0.66 -10.63
C VAL A 343 15.06 0.82 -10.27
N ILE A 344 14.71 0.42 -9.05
CA ILE A 344 13.38 0.61 -8.47
C ILE A 344 13.46 1.47 -7.21
N TYR A 345 12.53 2.41 -7.06
CA TYR A 345 12.46 3.36 -5.96
C TYR A 345 11.41 2.94 -4.94
N ASN A 346 11.64 3.25 -3.68
CA ASN A 346 10.72 2.90 -2.60
C ASN A 346 9.42 3.69 -2.71
N GLY A 347 8.30 2.99 -2.90
CA GLY A 347 6.94 3.55 -2.86
C GLY A 347 6.46 3.90 -1.45
N LYS A 348 7.33 3.84 -0.43
CA LYS A 348 7.05 4.15 0.98
C LYS A 348 5.92 3.31 1.60
N GLY A 349 5.77 2.07 1.12
CA GLY A 349 4.67 1.19 1.55
C GLY A 349 3.29 1.63 1.06
N GLU A 350 3.20 2.64 0.20
CA GLU A 350 1.96 3.06 -0.41
C GLU A 350 1.48 2.03 -1.44
N SER A 351 0.18 2.09 -1.73
CA SER A 351 -0.53 1.30 -2.74
C SER A 351 -1.55 2.21 -3.43
N TYR A 352 -2.38 1.66 -4.30
CA TYR A 352 -3.40 2.38 -5.07
C TYR A 352 -4.43 3.15 -4.21
N THR A 353 -4.62 2.76 -2.94
CA THR A 353 -5.63 3.32 -2.04
C THR A 353 -5.47 4.82 -1.81
N LYS A 354 -4.23 5.34 -1.79
CA LYS A 354 -3.97 6.78 -1.65
C LYS A 354 -4.36 7.57 -2.90
N GLY A 355 -4.23 6.99 -4.09
CA GLY A 355 -4.69 7.54 -5.35
C GLY A 355 -6.22 7.57 -5.43
N VAL A 356 -6.88 6.48 -5.00
CA VAL A 356 -8.34 6.46 -4.78
C VAL A 356 -8.76 7.58 -3.83
N ALA A 357 -7.98 7.82 -2.78
CA ALA A 357 -8.30 8.82 -1.76
C ALA A 357 -8.33 10.27 -2.29
N ILE A 358 -7.66 10.55 -3.40
CA ILE A 358 -7.59 11.88 -4.03
C ILE A 358 -8.30 11.98 -5.39
N SER A 359 -8.82 10.86 -5.91
CA SER A 359 -9.50 10.87 -7.20
C SER A 359 -10.89 11.50 -7.10
N LYS A 360 -11.25 12.27 -8.13
CA LYS A 360 -12.55 12.95 -8.23
C LYS A 360 -13.72 11.97 -8.35
N GLU A 361 -13.44 10.74 -8.81
CA GLU A 361 -14.45 9.68 -8.92
C GLU A 361 -15.03 9.35 -7.53
N PHE A 362 -14.18 9.33 -6.51
CA PHE A 362 -14.55 8.90 -5.16
C PHE A 362 -14.74 10.07 -4.20
N VAL A 363 -14.10 11.22 -4.45
CA VAL A 363 -14.16 12.38 -3.57
C VAL A 363 -14.63 13.62 -4.31
N ARG A 364 -15.92 13.93 -4.20
CA ARG A 364 -16.56 15.04 -4.94
C ARG A 364 -15.94 16.43 -4.71
N PHE A 365 -15.28 16.67 -3.57
CA PHE A 365 -14.66 17.97 -3.29
C PHE A 365 -13.24 18.09 -3.86
N CYS A 366 -12.64 16.99 -4.32
CA CYS A 366 -11.43 17.03 -5.12
C CYS A 366 -11.80 17.53 -6.52
N GLY A 367 -11.15 18.62 -6.96
CA GLY A 367 -11.39 19.25 -8.25
C GLY A 367 -10.86 18.40 -9.42
N LYS A 368 -10.41 19.04 -10.50
CA LYS A 368 -9.67 18.33 -11.55
C LYS A 368 -8.45 17.64 -10.92
N GLU A 369 -8.25 16.37 -11.28
CA GLU A 369 -7.07 15.59 -10.88
C GLU A 369 -5.80 16.28 -11.38
N LEU A 370 -4.72 16.23 -10.57
CA LEU A 370 -3.43 16.84 -10.88
C LEU A 370 -2.84 16.33 -12.19
#